data_AF-A0A0A9Z4I4-F1
#
_entry.id   AF-A0A0A9Z4I4-F1
#
_cell.length_a   1.000
_cell.length_b   1.000
_cell.length_c   1.000
_cell.angle_alpha   90.00
_cell.angle_beta   90.00
_cell.angle_gamma   90.00
#
_symmetry.space_group_name_H-M   'P 1'
#
loop_
_entity.id
_entity.type
_entity.pdbx_description
1 polymer ?
#
loop_
_entity_poly.entity_id
_entity_poly.type
_entity_poly.pdbx_seq_one_letter_code
_entity_poly.pdbx_strand_id
1 'polypeptide(L)'
;MMDRLAAANCEPLSLRRYPNIESQRARFLTMGYNPFYIIPLLYIFDVVLSPQDRRRVEKLEMFDEYEEWDLFTTHYAITVAFHVKQSTDSAVRSMFDTVLHSLQRFCYA
;
A
#
# COMPACT_ATOMS: atom_id res chain seq x y z
N MET A 1 -13.96 13.05 1.75
CA MET A 1 -13.36 12.37 2.94
C MET A 1 -12.96 13.36 4.03
N MET A 2 -12.07 14.31 3.74
CA MET A 2 -11.49 15.21 4.76
C MET A 2 -12.53 16.01 5.55
N ASP A 3 -13.51 16.62 4.88
CA ASP A 3 -14.53 17.45 5.55
C ASP A 3 -15.41 16.63 6.51
N ARG A 4 -15.77 15.40 6.11
CA ARG A 4 -16.53 14.47 6.96
C ARG A 4 -15.74 14.09 8.21
N LEU A 5 -14.44 13.84 8.09
CA LEU A 5 -13.56 13.52 9.21
C LEU A 5 -13.34 14.72 10.14
N ALA A 6 -13.20 15.92 9.57
CA ALA A 6 -13.08 17.15 10.34
C ALA A 6 -14.37 17.44 11.14
N ALA A 7 -15.55 17.28 10.54
CA ALA A 7 -16.82 17.41 11.23
C ALA A 7 -17.01 16.40 12.38
N ALA A 8 -16.37 15.22 12.27
CA ALA A 8 -16.34 14.21 13.31
C ALA A 8 -15.24 14.43 14.37
N ASN A 9 -14.52 15.56 14.34
CA ASN A 9 -13.36 15.84 15.19
C ASN A 9 -12.26 14.77 15.11
N CYS A 10 -12.12 14.13 13.93
CA CYS A 10 -11.23 13.00 13.66
C CYS A 10 -10.29 13.36 12.48
N GLU A 11 -9.64 14.52 12.55
CA GLU A 11 -8.85 14.99 11.42
C GLU A 11 -7.53 14.21 11.23
N PRO A 12 -7.25 13.65 10.05
CA PRO A 12 -6.01 12.92 9.80
C PRO A 12 -4.84 13.91 9.57
N LEU A 13 -4.24 14.37 10.66
CA LEU A 13 -3.13 15.35 10.64
C LEU A 13 -1.95 14.93 9.75
N SER A 14 -1.64 13.64 9.73
CA SER A 14 -0.55 13.10 8.90
C SER A 14 -0.83 13.19 7.41
N LEU A 15 -2.10 13.17 6.99
CA LEU A 15 -2.48 13.22 5.58
C LEU A 15 -2.31 14.63 4.99
N ARG A 16 -2.45 15.69 5.82
CA ARG A 16 -2.09 17.06 5.40
C ARG A 16 -0.59 17.21 5.14
N ARG A 17 0.24 16.54 5.92
CA ARG A 17 1.70 16.59 5.79
C ARG A 17 2.24 15.68 4.69
N TYR A 18 1.59 14.54 4.46
CA TYR A 18 1.99 13.54 3.48
C TYR A 18 0.82 13.17 2.56
N PRO A 19 0.39 14.09 1.66
CA PRO A 19 -0.84 13.93 0.90
C PRO A 19 -0.75 12.93 -0.27
N ASN A 20 0.46 12.60 -0.73
CA ASN A 20 0.69 11.74 -1.90
C ASN A 20 1.82 10.74 -1.67
N ILE A 21 1.97 9.78 -2.59
CA ILE A 21 2.96 8.69 -2.49
C ILE A 21 4.39 9.24 -2.40
N GLU A 22 4.68 10.32 -3.11
CA GLU A 22 5.98 11.00 -3.16
C GLU A 22 6.34 11.60 -1.81
N SER A 23 5.38 12.24 -1.14
CA SER A 23 5.56 12.78 0.21
C SER A 23 5.74 11.67 1.24
N GLN A 24 5.06 10.54 1.10
CA GLN A 24 5.31 9.35 1.92
C GLN A 24 6.70 8.77 1.63
N ARG A 25 7.13 8.73 0.37
CA ARG A 25 8.48 8.28 -0.02
C ARG A 25 9.55 9.14 0.63
N ALA A 26 9.40 10.47 0.56
CA ALA A 26 10.29 11.41 1.23
C ALA A 26 10.29 11.22 2.75
N ARG A 27 9.13 10.96 3.37
CA ARG A 27 9.01 10.65 4.80
C ARG A 27 9.88 9.45 5.21
N PHE A 28 9.79 8.33 4.50
CA PHE A 28 10.56 7.14 4.87
C PHE A 28 12.06 7.32 4.60
N LEU A 29 12.43 7.99 3.52
CA LEU A 29 13.83 8.34 3.23
C LEU A 29 14.44 9.24 4.31
N THR A 30 13.74 10.31 4.69
CA THR A 30 14.21 11.24 5.75
C THR A 30 14.34 10.58 7.11
N MET A 31 13.56 9.52 7.37
CA MET A 31 13.64 8.73 8.59
C MET A 31 14.73 7.63 8.53
N GLY A 32 15.46 7.51 7.42
CA GLY A 32 16.53 6.52 7.26
C GLY A 32 16.08 5.10 6.95
N TYR A 33 14.81 4.91 6.57
CA TYR A 33 14.34 3.60 6.12
C TYR A 33 14.78 3.34 4.67
N ASN A 34 15.52 2.25 4.46
CA ASN A 34 15.92 1.77 3.14
C ASN A 34 16.31 0.28 3.24
N PRO A 35 15.65 -0.64 2.51
CA PRO A 35 14.59 -0.40 1.53
C PRO A 35 13.21 -0.13 2.16
N PHE A 36 12.33 0.51 1.39
CA PHE A 36 10.91 0.64 1.70
C PHE A 36 10.08 0.60 0.42
N TYR A 37 8.82 0.19 0.55
CA TYR A 37 7.89 -0.02 -0.55
C TYR A 37 6.53 0.55 -0.19
N ILE A 38 5.91 1.25 -1.14
CA ILE A 38 4.57 1.83 -1.00
C ILE A 38 3.74 1.26 -2.14
N ILE A 39 2.67 0.53 -1.83
CA ILE A 39 1.86 -0.20 -2.79
C ILE A 39 0.40 0.31 -2.68
N PRO A 40 -0.18 0.88 -3.74
CA PRO A 40 -1.59 1.28 -3.76
C PRO A 40 -2.52 0.08 -3.52
N LEU A 41 -3.62 0.27 -2.81
CA LEU A 41 -4.54 -0.81 -2.48
C LEU A 41 -5.26 -1.36 -3.72
N LEU A 42 -5.59 -0.50 -4.69
CA LEU A 42 -6.14 -0.92 -5.97
C LEU A 42 -5.26 -1.97 -6.65
N TYR A 43 -3.95 -1.70 -6.72
CA TYR A 43 -2.97 -2.62 -7.28
C TYR A 43 -2.93 -3.96 -6.53
N ILE A 44 -3.05 -3.93 -5.20
CA ILE A 44 -3.11 -5.16 -4.41
C ILE A 44 -4.33 -5.99 -4.80
N PHE A 45 -5.50 -5.34 -4.95
CA PHE A 45 -6.74 -6.02 -5.28
C PHE A 45 -6.76 -6.61 -6.70
N ASP A 46 -6.22 -5.89 -7.67
CA ASP A 46 -6.25 -6.31 -9.08
C ASP A 46 -5.11 -7.25 -9.47
N VAL A 47 -3.91 -7.07 -8.89
CA VAL A 47 -2.70 -7.77 -9.34
C VAL A 47 -2.17 -8.76 -8.31
N VAL A 48 -2.21 -8.41 -7.03
CA VAL A 48 -1.56 -9.21 -5.98
C VAL A 48 -2.47 -10.33 -5.49
N LEU A 49 -3.77 -10.06 -5.36
CA LEU A 49 -4.74 -11.06 -4.90
C LEU A 49 -4.96 -12.13 -5.97
N SER A 50 -4.96 -13.40 -5.53
CA SER A 50 -5.31 -14.49 -6.42
C SER A 50 -6.78 -14.36 -6.87
N PRO A 51 -7.13 -14.76 -8.10
CA PRO A 51 -8.53 -14.78 -8.53
C PRO A 51 -9.42 -15.67 -7.64
N GLN A 52 -8.84 -16.66 -6.95
CA GLN A 52 -9.56 -17.52 -6.02
C GLN A 52 -9.92 -16.76 -4.73
N ASP A 53 -8.99 -15.99 -4.18
CA ASP A 53 -9.24 -15.17 -2.99
C ASP A 53 -10.23 -14.05 -3.27
N ARG A 54 -10.09 -13.37 -4.42
CA ARG A 54 -11.01 -12.33 -4.85
C ARG A 54 -12.44 -12.87 -4.97
N ARG A 55 -12.63 -13.99 -5.69
CA ARG A 55 -13.93 -14.66 -5.80
C ARG A 55 -14.47 -15.17 -4.47
N ARG A 56 -13.61 -15.57 -3.53
CA ARG A 56 -14.04 -16.01 -2.20
C ARG A 56 -14.66 -14.84 -1.43
N VAL A 57 -14.09 -13.64 -1.55
CA VAL A 57 -14.59 -12.42 -0.90
C VAL A 57 -15.84 -11.89 -1.61
N GLU A 58 -15.85 -11.84 -2.95
CA GLU A 58 -17.01 -11.40 -3.76
C GLU A 58 -18.26 -12.27 -3.56
N LYS A 59 -18.13 -13.46 -2.95
CA LYS A 59 -19.26 -14.34 -2.60
C LYS A 59 -19.86 -14.06 -1.22
N LEU A 60 -19.22 -13.23 -0.39
CA LEU A 60 -19.72 -12.94 0.96
C LEU A 60 -21.00 -12.10 0.90
N GLU A 61 -21.05 -11.15 -0.02
CA GLU A 61 -22.21 -10.30 -0.27
C GLU A 61 -22.25 -9.88 -1.74
N MET A 62 -23.44 -9.55 -2.24
CA MET A 62 -23.59 -8.99 -3.59
C MET A 62 -23.11 -7.54 -3.55
N PHE A 63 -22.18 -7.19 -4.44
CA PHE A 63 -21.56 -5.87 -4.50
C PHE A 63 -21.73 -5.27 -5.89
N ASP A 64 -22.27 -4.06 -5.98
CA ASP A 64 -22.57 -3.34 -7.24
C ASP A 64 -21.86 -1.98 -7.37
N GLU A 65 -21.24 -1.45 -6.30
CA GLU A 65 -20.58 -0.14 -6.26
C GLU A 65 -19.08 -0.20 -6.69
N TYR A 66 -18.78 -0.80 -7.84
CA TYR A 66 -17.39 -0.98 -8.29
C TYR A 66 -16.66 0.33 -8.59
N GLU A 67 -17.36 1.35 -9.09
CA GLU A 67 -16.78 2.67 -9.36
C GLU A 67 -16.38 3.38 -8.06
N GLU A 68 -17.20 3.25 -7.01
CA GLU A 68 -16.87 3.81 -5.70
C GLU A 68 -15.74 3.04 -5.02
N TRP A 69 -15.70 1.71 -5.21
CA TRP A 69 -14.60 0.88 -4.75
C TRP A 69 -13.26 1.26 -5.39
N ASP A 70 -13.24 1.48 -6.70
CA ASP A 70 -12.03 1.89 -7.42
C ASP A 70 -11.52 3.25 -6.93
N LEU A 71 -12.44 4.20 -6.76
CA LEU A 71 -12.13 5.50 -6.17
C LEU A 71 -11.62 5.34 -4.74
N PHE A 72 -12.29 4.55 -3.90
CA PHE A 72 -11.90 4.31 -2.51
C PHE A 72 -10.49 3.72 -2.45
N THR A 73 -10.24 2.61 -3.14
CA THR A 73 -8.97 1.88 -3.08
C THR A 73 -7.79 2.66 -3.65
N THR A 74 -8.01 3.57 -4.60
CA THR A 74 -6.96 4.47 -5.13
C THR A 74 -6.43 5.44 -4.06
N HIS A 75 -7.22 5.78 -3.04
CA HIS A 75 -6.82 6.72 -1.97
C HIS A 75 -6.08 6.05 -0.81
N TYR A 76 -5.88 4.73 -0.84
CA TYR A 76 -5.17 3.98 0.20
C TYR A 76 -3.94 3.28 -0.36
N ALA A 77 -2.89 3.21 0.46
CA ALA A 77 -1.69 2.47 0.15
C ALA A 77 -1.15 1.76 1.39
N ILE A 78 -0.54 0.60 1.18
CA ILE A 78 0.19 -0.14 2.20
C ILE A 78 1.67 0.20 2.04
N THR A 79 2.30 0.60 3.15
CA THR A 79 3.73 0.87 3.19
C THR A 79 4.44 -0.13 4.07
N VAL A 80 5.50 -0.75 3.53
CA VAL A 80 6.39 -1.66 4.25
C VAL A 80 7.79 -1.06 4.20
N ALA A 81 8.36 -0.75 5.35
CA ALA A 81 9.68 -0.13 5.47
C ALA A 81 10.58 -0.99 6.37
N PHE A 82 11.82 -1.19 5.93
CA PHE A 82 12.78 -2.01 6.65
C PHE A 82 13.88 -1.14 7.25
N HIS A 83 14.19 -1.42 8.52
CA HIS A 83 15.35 -0.84 9.18
C HIS A 83 16.46 -1.90 9.23
N VAL A 84 17.31 -1.94 8.21
CA VAL A 84 18.40 -2.91 8.15
C VAL A 84 19.49 -2.52 9.15
N LYS A 85 19.58 -3.23 10.27
CA LYS A 85 20.80 -3.23 11.07
C LYS A 85 21.85 -4.02 10.30
N GLN A 86 23.07 -3.50 10.22
CA GLN A 86 24.18 -4.04 9.41
C GLN A 86 24.53 -5.52 9.68
N SER A 87 23.97 -6.14 10.72
CA SER A 87 24.19 -7.53 11.14
C SER A 87 23.12 -8.54 10.66
N THR A 88 22.16 -8.15 9.81
CA THR A 88 21.05 -9.04 9.43
C THR A 88 21.32 -9.75 8.10
N ASP A 89 21.16 -11.08 8.15
CA ASP A 89 21.50 -12.10 7.17
C ASP A 89 21.11 -11.79 5.72
N SER A 90 22.02 -12.05 4.78
CA SER A 90 21.82 -11.86 3.33
C SER A 90 20.64 -12.66 2.78
N ALA A 91 20.29 -13.77 3.44
CA ALA A 91 19.15 -14.61 3.12
C ALA A 91 17.79 -13.90 3.28
N VAL A 92 17.65 -13.05 4.31
CA VAL A 92 16.40 -12.31 4.54
C VAL A 92 16.20 -11.28 3.42
N ARG A 93 17.26 -10.55 3.03
CA ARG A 93 17.25 -9.66 1.88
C ARG A 93 16.87 -10.39 0.59
N SER A 94 17.48 -11.55 0.32
CA SER A 94 17.19 -12.35 -0.87
C SER A 94 15.76 -12.90 -0.94
N MET A 95 15.19 -13.35 0.20
CA MET A 95 13.82 -13.85 0.25
C MET A 95 12.81 -12.73 -0.04
N PHE A 96 13.04 -11.54 0.52
CA PHE A 96 12.23 -10.38 0.22
C PHE A 96 12.42 -9.90 -1.22
N ASP A 97 13.66 -9.81 -1.73
CA ASP A 97 13.94 -9.45 -3.12
C ASP A 97 13.23 -10.38 -4.10
N THR A 98 13.05 -11.66 -3.77
CA THR A 98 12.32 -12.63 -4.60
C THR A 98 10.81 -12.35 -4.63
N VAL A 99 10.20 -12.15 -3.46
CA VAL A 99 8.78 -11.76 -3.34
C VAL A 99 8.55 -10.39 -4.00
N LEU A 100 9.53 -9.50 -3.91
CA LEU A 100 9.47 -8.15 -4.46
C LEU A 100 9.74 -8.10 -5.96
N HIS A 101 10.60 -8.96 -6.52
CA HIS A 101 10.81 -9.04 -7.97
C HIS A 101 9.56 -9.56 -8.67
N SER A 102 8.77 -10.44 -8.01
CA SER A 102 7.43 -10.79 -8.50
C SER A 102 6.42 -9.65 -8.44
N LEU A 103 6.57 -8.70 -7.50
CA LEU A 103 5.68 -7.54 -7.36
C LEU A 103 6.10 -6.34 -8.23
N GLN A 104 7.40 -6.10 -8.42
CA GLN A 104 7.93 -4.99 -9.22
C GLN A 104 7.77 -5.18 -10.72
N ARG A 105 7.72 -6.43 -11.22
CA ARG A 105 7.47 -6.72 -12.65
C ARG A 105 6.11 -6.22 -13.14
N PHE A 106 5.21 -5.89 -12.22
CA PHE A 106 3.85 -5.48 -12.50
C PHE A 106 3.53 -4.03 -12.07
N CYS A 107 4.35 -3.37 -11.23
CA CYS A 107 4.17 -1.95 -10.87
C CYS A 107 4.67 -0.94 -11.94
N TYR A 108 5.34 -1.40 -13.00
CA TYR A 108 5.92 -0.57 -14.07
C TYR A 108 5.66 -1.16 -15.47
N ALA A 109 4.43 -1.57 -15.76
CA ALA A 109 3.95 -1.87 -17.10
C ALA A 109 2.75 -0.98 -17.44
#